data_AF-A0A1W5D884-F1
#
_entry.id   AF-A0A1W5D884-F1
#
_cell.length_a   1.000
_cell.length_b   1.000
_cell.length_c   1.000
_cell.angle_alpha   90.00
_cell.angle_beta   90.00
_cell.angle_gamma   90.00
#
_symmetry.space_group_name_H-M   'P 1'
#
loop_
_entity.id
_entity.type
_entity.pdbx_description
1 polymer ?
#
loop_
_entity_poly.entity_id
_entity_poly.type
_entity_poly.pdbx_seq_one_letter_code
_entity_poly.pdbx_strand_id
1 'polypeptide(L)'
;MHRALSPVSYGHRTMVKERISEIDTFDQFPLLPIIKGSIASQALVGMEDISPTPVQRLAIPVLLGDDKNSHRRRSLRAKGEEMEQFLLAAETGSGKTLAYLLPILDAVKRAEIMDADLKAHNEALEEDKRKKRNPLELESPPLSNQPHPTTGRPRAIILVPTSELVSQVGNLTKKLSHTVKFRSALLSSAYTGRVIRNRLFSPGGIDVLISTPHLLASIAESDPNILSRVSHLVIDEADSLLDRSFAPMTSAIIDKSTPSLRQLILCSATIPRSLDSYLRTRFPSMSRLVTPNLHAIPRRVQLGVVDVDRDPYRGNRSLACADTIWSIGKAAAEQILPPPLPDFYPPPAPGMPDRFAAERVDLKRILVFVNEREQAAAVAAYLQSKGIDALALSRDTPEQRQAEILTAFTSANPESVAVRPSSAPPPPAPASISHPNSVPAARAAQTPASPPRRQLPNTKVLVATDLGSRGIDTLAVRHVILYDVPHSTIDFIHRLGRTGRMGRRGRGIVLVGKGDRKDVVREVREGMFRGQALI
;
A
#
# COMPACT_ATOMS: atom_id res chain seq x y z
N MET A 1 29.35 17.68 0.32
CA MET A 1 28.46 18.75 -0.22
C MET A 1 27.26 18.11 -0.91
N HIS A 2 26.12 18.04 -0.22
CA HIS A 2 24.88 17.48 -0.79
C HIS A 2 24.26 18.50 -1.75
N ARG A 3 24.50 18.36 -3.05
CA ARG A 3 23.76 19.12 -4.08
C ARG A 3 22.31 18.62 -4.07
N ALA A 4 21.38 19.51 -3.77
CA ALA A 4 19.95 19.24 -3.71
C ALA A 4 19.45 18.61 -5.02
N LEU A 5 18.51 17.66 -4.90
CA LEU A 5 17.67 17.21 -6.01
C LEU A 5 17.08 18.47 -6.67
N SER A 6 17.11 18.54 -8.00
CA SER A 6 16.79 19.76 -8.77
C SER A 6 15.56 20.46 -8.18
N PRO A 7 15.71 21.63 -7.51
CA PRO A 7 14.57 22.32 -6.97
C PRO A 7 13.67 22.66 -8.15
N VAL A 8 12.43 22.19 -8.11
CA VAL A 8 11.39 22.68 -9.01
C VAL A 8 11.45 24.20 -8.92
N SER A 9 11.82 24.86 -10.02
CA SER A 9 12.06 26.31 -10.04
C SER A 9 10.87 27.05 -9.41
N TYR A 10 11.14 28.14 -8.69
CA TYR A 10 10.11 28.95 -8.05
C TYR A 10 9.03 29.40 -9.05
N GLY A 11 9.41 29.71 -10.30
CA GLY A 11 8.47 30.01 -11.38
C GLY A 11 7.58 28.82 -11.74
N HIS A 12 8.15 27.62 -11.84
CA HIS A 12 7.39 26.40 -12.11
C HIS A 12 6.41 26.05 -10.98
N ARG A 13 6.77 26.32 -9.71
CA ARG A 13 5.84 26.14 -8.58
C ARG A 13 4.66 27.11 -8.63
N THR A 14 4.88 28.34 -9.07
CA THR A 14 3.83 29.36 -9.17
C THR A 14 2.85 29.01 -10.29
N MET A 15 3.34 28.65 -11.47
CA MET A 15 2.51 28.17 -12.58
C MET A 15 1.69 26.92 -12.23
N VAL A 16 2.30 25.97 -11.50
CA VAL A 16 1.58 24.76 -11.05
C VAL A 16 0.48 25.12 -10.05
N LYS A 17 0.70 26.09 -9.16
CA LYS A 17 -0.33 26.57 -8.23
C LYS A 17 -1.51 27.23 -8.96
N GLU A 18 -1.23 28.05 -9.97
CA GLU A 18 -2.26 28.70 -10.80
C GLU A 18 -3.12 27.64 -11.53
N ARG A 19 -2.50 26.66 -12.17
CA ARG A 19 -3.22 25.54 -12.82
C ARG A 19 -4.07 24.72 -11.83
N ILE A 20 -3.60 24.57 -10.59
CA ILE A 20 -4.34 23.87 -9.53
C ILE A 20 -5.55 24.69 -9.06
N SER A 21 -5.47 26.03 -9.06
CA SER A 21 -6.60 26.90 -8.67
C SER A 21 -7.69 27.03 -9.73
N GLU A 22 -7.44 26.64 -10.98
CA GLU A 22 -8.44 26.70 -12.05
C GLU A 22 -9.53 25.62 -11.95
N ILE A 23 -9.23 24.51 -11.26
CA ILE A 23 -10.12 23.33 -11.22
C ILE A 23 -10.62 23.09 -9.80
N ASP A 24 -11.89 23.35 -9.53
CA ASP A 24 -12.47 23.20 -8.19
C ASP A 24 -13.46 22.05 -8.07
N THR A 25 -13.94 21.49 -9.18
CA THR A 25 -14.92 20.39 -9.18
C THR A 25 -14.51 19.27 -10.12
N PHE A 26 -14.93 18.03 -9.84
CA PHE A 26 -14.67 16.89 -10.72
C PHE A 26 -15.40 17.00 -12.07
N ASP A 27 -16.45 17.82 -12.17
CA ASP A 27 -17.22 18.03 -13.40
C ASP A 27 -16.45 18.80 -14.47
N GLN A 28 -15.45 19.60 -14.06
CA GLN A 28 -14.58 20.33 -14.96
C GLN A 28 -13.59 19.42 -15.70
N PHE A 29 -13.37 18.18 -15.24
CA PHE A 29 -12.53 17.23 -15.97
C PHE A 29 -13.24 16.68 -17.23
N PRO A 30 -12.52 16.43 -18.34
CA PRO A 30 -13.08 15.87 -19.56
C PRO A 30 -13.30 14.34 -19.49
N LEU A 31 -13.79 13.85 -18.35
CA LEU A 31 -14.13 12.45 -18.10
C LEU A 31 -15.48 12.08 -18.70
N LEU A 32 -15.66 10.80 -19.05
CA LEU A 32 -16.97 10.26 -19.43
C LEU A 32 -18.01 10.48 -18.31
N PRO A 33 -19.28 10.78 -18.65
CA PRO A 33 -20.34 11.03 -17.65
C PRO A 33 -20.52 9.88 -16.64
N ILE A 34 -20.38 8.64 -17.10
CA ILE A 34 -20.49 7.45 -16.25
C ILE A 34 -19.38 7.40 -15.17
N ILE A 35 -18.19 7.91 -15.50
CA ILE A 35 -17.06 7.98 -14.57
C ILE A 35 -17.28 9.12 -13.58
N LYS A 36 -17.74 10.29 -14.04
CA LYS A 36 -18.09 11.41 -13.15
C LYS A 36 -19.12 10.99 -12.10
N GLY A 37 -20.20 10.33 -12.53
CA GLY A 37 -21.22 9.79 -11.63
C GLY A 37 -20.69 8.75 -10.63
N SER A 38 -19.64 8.00 -11.00
CA SER A 38 -19.02 7.00 -10.11
C SER A 38 -18.17 7.61 -8.98
N ILE A 39 -17.65 8.83 -9.16
CA ILE A 39 -16.78 9.48 -8.17
C ILE A 39 -17.56 9.80 -6.89
N ALA A 40 -18.69 10.49 -7.03
CA ALA A 40 -19.56 10.84 -5.90
C ALA A 40 -20.24 9.61 -5.29
N SER A 41 -20.72 8.69 -6.13
CA SER A 41 -21.54 7.55 -5.68
C SER A 41 -20.76 6.36 -5.12
N GLN A 42 -19.48 6.19 -5.45
CA GLN A 42 -18.69 5.01 -5.06
C GLN A 42 -17.34 5.35 -4.42
N ALA A 43 -16.60 6.34 -4.94
CA ALA A 43 -15.25 6.63 -4.47
C ALA A 43 -15.23 7.52 -3.22
N LEU A 44 -16.15 8.47 -3.09
CA LEU A 44 -16.17 9.49 -2.03
C LEU A 44 -17.45 9.46 -1.18
N VAL A 45 -18.06 8.28 -1.02
CA VAL A 45 -19.29 8.09 -0.25
C VAL A 45 -19.10 8.57 1.20
N GLY A 46 -19.95 9.51 1.63
CA GLY A 46 -19.95 10.05 3.00
C GLY A 46 -19.00 11.23 3.25
N MET A 47 -18.42 11.83 2.21
CA MET A 47 -17.70 13.10 2.32
C MET A 47 -18.63 14.27 2.03
N GLU A 48 -18.65 15.25 2.93
CA GLU A 48 -19.49 16.47 2.80
C GLU A 48 -18.97 17.43 1.72
N ASP A 49 -17.69 17.36 1.35
CA ASP A 49 -17.06 18.25 0.37
C ASP A 49 -16.29 17.45 -0.70
N ILE A 50 -16.92 17.26 -1.87
CA ILE A 50 -16.40 16.47 -2.99
C ILE A 50 -15.60 17.40 -3.92
N SER A 51 -14.39 17.76 -3.51
CA SER A 51 -13.46 18.53 -4.34
C SER A 51 -12.20 17.72 -4.69
N PRO A 52 -11.64 17.89 -5.91
CA PRO A 52 -10.45 17.18 -6.32
C PRO A 52 -9.22 17.69 -5.56
N THR A 53 -8.31 16.79 -5.20
CA THR A 53 -7.07 17.14 -4.50
C THR A 53 -6.07 17.82 -5.44
N PRO A 54 -5.07 18.56 -4.93
CA PRO A 54 -4.07 19.24 -5.77
C PRO A 54 -3.35 18.32 -6.77
N VAL A 55 -3.07 17.07 -6.37
CA VAL A 55 -2.45 16.08 -7.28
C VAL A 55 -3.42 15.62 -8.37
N GLN A 56 -4.72 15.51 -8.07
CA GLN A 56 -5.74 15.13 -9.05
C GLN A 56 -5.96 16.25 -10.08
N ARG A 57 -6.05 17.50 -9.63
CA ARG A 57 -6.15 18.69 -10.49
C ARG A 57 -4.95 18.81 -11.43
N LEU A 58 -3.75 18.47 -10.95
CA LEU A 58 -2.53 18.46 -11.76
C LEU A 58 -2.47 17.30 -12.75
N ALA A 59 -2.82 16.08 -12.31
CA ALA A 59 -2.58 14.87 -13.08
C ALA A 59 -3.68 14.56 -14.10
N ILE A 60 -4.95 14.66 -13.70
CA ILE A 60 -6.09 14.17 -14.48
C ILE A 60 -6.16 14.85 -15.87
N PRO A 61 -6.09 16.19 -15.99
CA PRO A 61 -6.15 16.84 -17.30
C PRO A 61 -4.98 16.45 -18.21
N VAL A 62 -3.78 16.32 -17.64
CA VAL A 62 -2.57 15.99 -18.39
C VAL A 62 -2.62 14.54 -18.90
N LEU A 63 -3.07 13.61 -18.06
CA LEU A 63 -3.19 12.19 -18.40
C LEU A 63 -4.30 11.92 -19.42
N LEU A 64 -5.37 12.73 -19.42
CA LEU A 64 -6.43 12.70 -20.44
C LEU A 64 -6.02 13.36 -21.76
N GLY A 65 -4.90 14.11 -21.78
CA GLY A 65 -4.38 14.77 -22.98
C GLY A 65 -5.00 16.13 -23.30
N ASP A 66 -5.53 16.82 -22.28
CA ASP A 66 -6.24 18.13 -22.40
C ASP A 66 -5.31 19.34 -22.21
N ASP A 67 -4.00 19.15 -22.24
CA ASP A 67 -3.04 20.24 -22.05
C ASP A 67 -2.87 21.08 -23.34
N LYS A 68 -2.51 22.37 -23.24
CA LYS A 68 -2.29 23.26 -24.41
C LYS A 68 -1.20 22.75 -25.36
N ASN A 69 -0.32 21.86 -24.87
CA ASN A 69 0.70 21.14 -25.66
C ASN A 69 0.18 19.84 -26.32
N SER A 70 -1.11 19.53 -26.19
CA SER A 70 -1.79 18.35 -26.76
C SER A 70 -1.67 18.29 -28.27
N HIS A 71 -1.73 19.43 -28.98
CA HIS A 71 -1.57 19.45 -30.43
C HIS A 71 -0.18 18.96 -30.90
N ARG A 72 0.89 19.30 -30.17
CA ARG A 72 2.25 18.85 -30.48
C ARG A 72 2.44 17.36 -30.15
N ARG A 73 1.84 16.87 -29.06
CA ARG A 73 1.84 15.44 -28.70
C ARG A 73 0.95 14.60 -29.63
N ARG A 74 -0.19 15.13 -30.08
CA ARG A 74 -1.07 14.50 -31.08
C ARG A 74 -0.44 14.45 -32.48
N SER A 75 0.35 15.45 -32.88
CA SER A 75 1.07 15.39 -34.16
C SER A 75 2.21 14.37 -34.13
N LEU A 76 2.84 14.16 -32.97
CA LEU A 76 3.82 13.07 -32.76
C LEU A 76 3.15 11.70 -32.76
N ARG A 77 1.94 11.56 -32.17
CA ARG A 77 1.11 10.33 -32.26
C ARG A 77 0.80 9.91 -33.69
N ALA A 78 0.62 10.86 -34.61
CA ALA A 78 0.34 10.58 -36.02
C ALA A 78 1.55 10.05 -36.81
N LYS A 79 2.78 10.16 -36.26
CA LYS A 79 4.01 9.68 -36.90
C LYS A 79 4.50 8.31 -36.42
N GLY A 80 3.76 7.67 -35.51
CA GLY A 80 4.11 6.37 -34.94
C GLY A 80 5.13 6.50 -33.80
N GLU A 81 4.84 5.78 -32.70
CA GLU A 81 5.85 5.28 -31.74
C GLU A 81 6.50 6.24 -30.72
N GLU A 82 5.74 6.98 -29.92
CA GLU A 82 6.26 7.31 -28.57
C GLU A 82 5.21 7.08 -27.48
N MET A 83 5.53 6.15 -26.58
CA MET A 83 4.83 5.93 -25.32
C MET A 83 4.88 7.20 -24.47
N GLU A 84 3.72 7.68 -24.02
CA GLU A 84 3.65 8.80 -23.09
C GLU A 84 4.11 8.37 -21.69
N GLN A 85 5.06 9.11 -21.13
CA GLN A 85 5.68 8.75 -19.85
C GLN A 85 5.47 9.86 -18.83
N PHE A 86 4.94 9.51 -17.67
CA PHE A 86 4.61 10.46 -16.61
C PHE A 86 5.21 10.02 -15.27
N LEU A 87 5.78 10.97 -14.53
CA LEU A 87 6.09 10.82 -13.11
C LEU A 87 5.11 11.66 -12.30
N LEU A 88 4.23 11.02 -11.55
CA LEU A 88 3.35 11.66 -10.59
C LEU A 88 3.97 11.60 -9.19
N ALA A 89 4.49 12.73 -8.72
CA ALA A 89 5.07 12.83 -7.39
C ALA A 89 4.22 13.71 -6.47
N ALA A 90 3.68 13.09 -5.42
CA ALA A 90 2.90 13.79 -4.41
C ALA A 90 2.99 13.10 -3.05
N GLU A 91 2.76 13.85 -1.99
CA GLU A 91 2.77 13.36 -0.60
C GLU A 91 1.82 12.17 -0.36
N THR A 92 2.07 11.39 0.69
CA THR A 92 1.21 10.27 1.07
C THR A 92 -0.18 10.76 1.48
N GLY A 93 -1.23 10.03 1.09
CA GLY A 93 -2.61 10.44 1.39
C GLY A 93 -3.15 11.62 0.57
N SER A 94 -2.40 12.14 -0.41
CA SER A 94 -2.86 13.22 -1.31
C SER A 94 -3.92 12.79 -2.35
N GLY A 95 -4.28 11.51 -2.42
CA GLY A 95 -5.25 11.02 -3.42
C GLY A 95 -4.65 10.60 -4.76
N LYS A 96 -3.35 10.24 -4.79
CA LYS A 96 -2.63 9.73 -5.98
C LYS A 96 -3.37 8.59 -6.70
N THR A 97 -3.95 7.66 -5.93
CA THR A 97 -4.67 6.50 -6.49
C THR A 97 -5.78 6.91 -7.45
N LEU A 98 -6.65 7.85 -7.06
CA LEU A 98 -7.69 8.36 -7.95
C LEU A 98 -7.12 9.21 -9.10
N ALA A 99 -6.00 9.90 -8.87
CA ALA A 99 -5.36 10.74 -9.86
C ALA A 99 -4.89 9.96 -11.10
N TYR A 100 -4.40 8.72 -10.93
CA TYR A 100 -4.09 7.84 -12.07
C TYR A 100 -5.26 6.93 -12.47
N LEU A 101 -6.11 6.51 -11.53
CA LEU A 101 -7.15 5.51 -11.81
C LEU A 101 -8.26 6.09 -12.70
N LEU A 102 -8.72 7.32 -12.45
CA LEU A 102 -9.82 7.93 -13.22
C LEU A 102 -9.48 8.09 -14.72
N PRO A 103 -8.31 8.66 -15.10
CA PRO A 103 -7.92 8.72 -16.52
C PRO A 103 -7.77 7.35 -17.18
N ILE A 104 -7.28 6.34 -16.45
CA ILE A 104 -7.12 4.98 -16.99
C ILE A 104 -8.48 4.35 -17.27
N LEU A 105 -9.44 4.46 -16.34
CA LEU A 105 -10.79 3.93 -16.55
C LEU A 105 -11.48 4.63 -17.72
N ASP A 106 -11.24 5.93 -17.90
CA ASP A 106 -11.73 6.70 -19.05
C ASP A 106 -11.14 6.18 -20.37
N ALA A 107 -9.82 5.99 -20.41
CA ALA A 107 -9.13 5.46 -21.59
C ALA A 107 -9.54 4.00 -21.92
N VAL A 108 -9.68 3.15 -20.89
CA VAL A 108 -10.17 1.77 -21.03
C VAL A 108 -11.59 1.81 -21.59
N LYS A 109 -12.51 2.61 -21.02
CA LYS A 109 -13.90 2.63 -21.47
C LYS A 109 -14.07 3.21 -22.87
N ARG A 110 -13.37 4.30 -23.19
CA ARG A 110 -13.37 4.86 -24.56
C ARG A 110 -12.91 3.86 -25.59
N ALA A 111 -11.88 3.09 -25.27
CA ALA A 111 -11.35 2.16 -26.24
C ALA A 111 -12.08 0.80 -26.25
N GLU A 112 -12.87 0.45 -25.23
CA GLU A 112 -13.89 -0.60 -25.31
C GLU A 112 -14.97 -0.23 -26.35
N ILE A 113 -15.42 1.03 -26.35
CA ILE A 113 -16.39 1.56 -27.33
C ILE A 113 -15.83 1.54 -28.77
N MET A 114 -14.50 1.61 -28.93
CA MET A 114 -13.85 1.61 -30.25
C MET A 114 -13.47 0.22 -30.74
N ASP A 115 -13.45 -0.79 -29.87
CA ASP A 115 -12.95 -2.12 -30.20
C ASP A 115 -13.97 -2.94 -31.01
N ALA A 116 -13.60 -3.28 -32.24
CA ALA A 116 -14.43 -4.04 -33.16
C ALA A 116 -14.61 -5.50 -32.74
N ASP A 117 -13.58 -6.13 -32.14
CA ASP A 117 -13.64 -7.55 -31.73
C ASP A 117 -14.61 -7.73 -30.56
N LEU A 118 -14.60 -6.77 -29.63
CA LEU A 118 -15.54 -6.71 -28.51
C LEU A 118 -16.97 -6.45 -28.98
N LYS A 119 -17.16 -5.58 -29.98
CA LYS A 119 -18.49 -5.34 -30.58
C LYS A 119 -19.04 -6.60 -31.21
N ALA A 120 -18.24 -7.26 -32.07
CA ALA A 120 -18.64 -8.50 -32.74
C ALA A 120 -18.98 -9.61 -31.72
N HIS A 121 -18.19 -9.75 -30.65
CA HIS A 121 -18.48 -10.72 -29.59
C HIS A 121 -19.78 -10.41 -28.83
N ASN A 122 -20.02 -9.14 -28.49
CA ASN A 122 -21.24 -8.73 -27.81
C ASN A 122 -22.48 -8.88 -28.71
N GLU A 123 -22.36 -8.56 -30.00
CA GLU A 123 -23.42 -8.76 -31.00
C GLU A 123 -23.78 -10.24 -31.12
N ALA A 124 -22.78 -11.12 -31.23
CA ALA A 124 -23.00 -12.58 -31.27
C ALA A 124 -23.69 -13.12 -30.00
N LEU A 125 -23.33 -12.61 -28.81
CA LEU A 125 -23.98 -13.00 -27.55
C LEU A 125 -25.44 -12.53 -27.46
N GLU A 126 -25.76 -11.33 -27.96
CA GLU A 126 -27.13 -10.82 -27.99
C GLU A 126 -27.99 -11.56 -29.03
N GLU A 127 -27.43 -11.95 -30.16
CA GLU A 127 -28.09 -12.85 -31.13
C GLU A 127 -28.41 -14.21 -30.51
N ASP A 128 -27.46 -14.83 -29.81
CA ASP A 128 -27.68 -16.11 -29.12
C ASP A 128 -28.77 -16.01 -28.04
N LYS A 129 -28.81 -14.91 -27.27
CA LYS A 129 -29.88 -14.67 -26.28
C LYS A 129 -31.24 -14.46 -26.94
N ARG A 130 -31.28 -13.81 -28.11
CA ARG A 130 -32.52 -13.63 -28.89
C ARG A 130 -33.04 -14.96 -29.41
N LYS A 131 -32.17 -15.81 -29.97
CA LYS A 131 -32.53 -17.17 -30.44
C LYS A 131 -33.08 -18.03 -29.30
N LYS A 132 -32.47 -17.98 -28.11
CA LYS A 132 -32.96 -18.67 -26.90
C LYS A 132 -34.31 -18.18 -26.37
N ARG A 133 -34.75 -16.97 -26.75
CA ARG A 133 -36.07 -16.43 -26.36
C ARG A 133 -37.20 -16.85 -27.31
N ASN A 134 -36.89 -17.36 -28.50
CA ASN A 134 -37.89 -17.86 -29.44
C ASN A 134 -38.22 -19.33 -29.13
N PRO A 135 -39.46 -19.66 -28.70
CA PRO A 135 -39.83 -21.02 -28.31
C PRO A 135 -39.95 -22.04 -29.48
N LEU A 136 -39.67 -21.64 -30.72
CA LEU A 136 -39.86 -22.43 -31.94
C LEU A 136 -38.56 -22.78 -32.68
N GLU A 137 -37.40 -22.30 -32.23
CA GLU A 137 -36.10 -22.64 -32.84
C GLU A 137 -35.38 -23.69 -32.00
N LEU A 138 -34.96 -24.80 -32.64
CA LEU A 138 -34.15 -25.84 -31.98
C LEU A 138 -32.89 -25.23 -31.36
N GLU A 139 -32.68 -25.50 -30.07
CA GLU A 139 -31.47 -25.12 -29.35
C GLU A 139 -30.25 -25.72 -30.05
N SER A 140 -29.46 -24.88 -30.70
CA SER A 140 -28.09 -25.25 -31.07
C SER A 140 -27.27 -25.37 -29.77
N PRO A 141 -26.39 -26.39 -29.66
CA PRO A 141 -25.57 -26.55 -28.46
C PRO A 141 -24.76 -25.27 -28.21
N PRO A 142 -24.62 -24.84 -26.96
CA PRO A 142 -24.02 -23.55 -26.66
C PRO A 142 -22.60 -23.45 -27.21
N LEU A 143 -22.33 -22.43 -28.02
CA LEU A 143 -20.97 -21.99 -28.39
C LEU A 143 -20.20 -21.40 -27.17
N SER A 144 -20.62 -21.69 -25.93
CA SER A 144 -20.14 -21.02 -24.71
C SER A 144 -18.69 -21.35 -24.32
N ASN A 145 -17.97 -22.11 -25.14
CA ASN A 145 -16.56 -22.41 -24.93
C ASN A 145 -15.60 -21.52 -25.72
N GLN A 146 -16.09 -20.55 -26.50
CA GLN A 146 -15.19 -19.54 -27.07
C GLN A 146 -14.77 -18.55 -25.97
N PRO A 147 -13.49 -18.52 -25.56
CA PRO A 147 -13.04 -17.59 -24.54
C PRO A 147 -13.21 -16.16 -25.03
N HIS A 148 -13.66 -15.27 -24.16
CA HIS A 148 -13.78 -13.84 -24.47
C HIS A 148 -12.45 -13.30 -25.01
N PRO A 149 -12.43 -12.40 -26.01
CA PRO A 149 -11.20 -11.96 -26.67
C PRO A 149 -10.19 -11.28 -25.73
N THR A 150 -10.65 -10.80 -24.57
CA THR A 150 -9.81 -10.20 -23.51
C THR A 150 -9.42 -11.17 -22.40
N THR A 151 -9.69 -12.48 -22.56
CA THR A 151 -9.33 -13.51 -21.57
C THR A 151 -7.82 -13.55 -21.38
N GLY A 152 -7.35 -13.33 -20.16
CA GLY A 152 -5.93 -13.27 -19.85
C GLY A 152 -5.18 -12.13 -20.56
N ARG A 153 -5.86 -11.11 -21.11
CA ARG A 153 -5.24 -10.02 -21.88
C ARG A 153 -5.74 -8.64 -21.39
N PRO A 154 -5.33 -8.21 -20.18
CA PRO A 154 -5.74 -6.93 -19.62
C PRO A 154 -5.28 -5.74 -20.47
N ARG A 155 -6.07 -4.66 -20.46
CA ARG A 155 -5.76 -3.41 -21.18
C ARG A 155 -4.99 -2.42 -20.31
N ALA A 156 -5.18 -2.50 -19.00
CA ALA A 156 -4.47 -1.71 -18.01
C ALA A 156 -3.92 -2.59 -16.89
N ILE A 157 -2.68 -2.33 -16.49
CA ILE A 157 -2.01 -3.01 -15.37
C ILE A 157 -1.57 -1.98 -14.34
N ILE A 158 -1.86 -2.24 -13.07
CA ILE A 158 -1.39 -1.45 -11.93
C ILE A 158 -0.48 -2.35 -11.08
N LEU A 159 0.80 -1.99 -11.03
CA LEU A 159 1.79 -2.61 -10.18
C LEU A 159 1.86 -1.88 -8.85
N VAL A 160 1.75 -2.66 -7.79
CA VAL A 160 1.89 -2.20 -6.40
C VAL A 160 2.91 -3.09 -5.68
N PRO A 161 3.61 -2.59 -4.65
CA PRO A 161 4.65 -3.37 -4.00
C PRO A 161 4.13 -4.59 -3.22
N THR A 162 2.93 -4.55 -2.65
CA THR A 162 2.46 -5.63 -1.77
C THR A 162 1.00 -6.06 -1.95
N SER A 163 0.70 -7.25 -1.43
CA SER A 163 -0.61 -7.90 -1.41
C SER A 163 -1.71 -7.07 -0.72
N GLU A 164 -1.37 -6.31 0.32
CA GLU A 164 -2.29 -5.42 1.02
C GLU A 164 -2.66 -4.24 0.12
N LEU A 165 -1.69 -3.66 -0.58
CA LEU A 165 -1.93 -2.60 -1.56
C LEU A 165 -2.74 -3.11 -2.75
N VAL A 166 -2.53 -4.35 -3.19
CA VAL A 166 -3.39 -5.00 -4.20
C VAL A 166 -4.84 -4.99 -3.71
N SER A 167 -5.07 -5.36 -2.45
CA SER A 167 -6.41 -5.38 -1.86
C SER A 167 -6.99 -3.98 -1.68
N GLN A 168 -6.19 -3.00 -1.24
CA GLN A 168 -6.64 -1.62 -1.04
C GLN A 168 -7.02 -0.94 -2.36
N VAL A 169 -6.12 -0.94 -3.35
CA VAL A 169 -6.37 -0.37 -4.67
C VAL A 169 -7.47 -1.17 -5.37
N GLY A 170 -7.42 -2.49 -5.26
CA GLY A 170 -8.43 -3.37 -5.86
C GLY A 170 -9.82 -3.19 -5.28
N ASN A 171 -9.98 -2.92 -3.98
CA ASN A 171 -11.28 -2.59 -3.38
C ASN A 171 -11.85 -1.29 -3.94
N LEU A 172 -11.01 -0.26 -4.11
CA LEU A 172 -11.43 1.00 -4.75
C LEU A 172 -11.81 0.78 -6.21
N THR A 173 -10.99 0.07 -6.97
CA THR A 173 -11.26 -0.28 -8.37
C THR A 173 -12.54 -1.10 -8.52
N LYS A 174 -12.79 -2.07 -7.62
CA LYS A 174 -14.01 -2.88 -7.62
C LYS A 174 -15.26 -2.08 -7.29
N LYS A 175 -15.18 -1.10 -6.39
CA LYS A 175 -16.31 -0.17 -6.15
C LYS A 175 -16.67 0.60 -7.42
N LEU A 176 -15.68 1.12 -8.13
CA LEU A 176 -15.89 1.84 -9.39
C LEU A 176 -16.43 0.93 -10.50
N SER A 177 -16.08 -0.36 -10.50
CA SER A 177 -16.51 -1.31 -11.55
C SER A 177 -18.01 -1.58 -11.55
N HIS A 178 -18.70 -1.45 -10.41
CA HIS A 178 -20.16 -1.61 -10.33
C HIS A 178 -20.92 -0.57 -11.15
N THR A 179 -20.43 0.68 -11.17
CA THR A 179 -21.06 1.80 -11.89
C THR A 179 -20.52 1.92 -13.32
N VAL A 180 -19.20 1.87 -13.51
CA VAL A 180 -18.56 2.08 -14.83
C VAL A 180 -18.68 0.86 -15.75
N LYS A 181 -18.99 -0.33 -15.19
CA LYS A 181 -19.14 -1.60 -15.91
C LYS A 181 -17.87 -1.99 -16.66
N PHE A 182 -16.82 -2.33 -15.92
CA PHE A 182 -15.58 -2.94 -16.43
C PHE A 182 -15.19 -4.14 -15.56
N ARG A 183 -14.31 -5.00 -16.06
CA ARG A 183 -13.83 -6.19 -15.34
C ARG A 183 -12.44 -5.95 -14.75
N SER A 184 -12.30 -6.18 -13.45
CA SER A 184 -11.03 -6.02 -12.72
C SER A 184 -10.61 -7.32 -12.04
N ALA A 185 -9.34 -7.69 -12.14
CA ALA A 185 -8.75 -8.82 -11.43
C ALA A 185 -7.68 -8.37 -10.43
N LEU A 186 -7.68 -9.01 -9.26
CA LEU A 186 -6.71 -8.78 -8.19
C LEU A 186 -5.86 -10.04 -8.05
N LEU A 187 -4.55 -9.91 -8.27
CA LEU A 187 -3.59 -11.01 -8.12
C LEU A 187 -2.59 -10.68 -7.02
N SER A 188 -2.38 -11.64 -6.15
CA SER A 188 -1.47 -11.56 -5.01
C SER A 188 -1.07 -12.98 -4.63
N SER A 189 0.15 -13.13 -4.11
CA SER A 189 0.67 -14.38 -3.56
C SER A 189 -0.10 -14.90 -2.34
N ALA A 190 -0.96 -14.08 -1.73
CA ALA A 190 -1.89 -14.50 -0.69
C ALA A 190 -3.00 -15.43 -1.23
N TYR A 191 -3.20 -15.49 -2.55
CA TYR A 191 -4.18 -16.37 -3.17
C TYR A 191 -3.54 -17.66 -3.68
N THR A 192 -4.32 -18.75 -3.67
CA THR A 192 -3.87 -20.03 -4.25
C THR A 192 -3.77 -19.92 -5.77
N GLY A 193 -2.89 -20.73 -6.39
CA GLY A 193 -2.72 -20.75 -7.84
C GLY A 193 -4.01 -21.02 -8.63
N ARG A 194 -4.93 -21.83 -8.07
CA ARG A 194 -6.27 -22.06 -8.64
C ARG A 194 -7.10 -20.77 -8.67
N VAL A 195 -7.09 -19.99 -7.60
CA VAL A 195 -7.82 -18.72 -7.53
C VAL A 195 -7.22 -17.70 -8.50
N ILE A 196 -5.89 -17.61 -8.58
CA ILE A 196 -5.18 -16.73 -9.51
C ILE A 196 -5.56 -17.08 -10.95
N ARG A 197 -5.49 -18.36 -11.33
CA ARG A 197 -5.87 -18.83 -12.68
C ARG A 197 -7.33 -18.51 -12.99
N ASN A 198 -8.26 -18.81 -12.08
CA ASN A 198 -9.68 -18.55 -12.28
C ASN A 198 -10.00 -17.05 -12.43
N ARG A 199 -9.25 -16.19 -11.74
CA ARG A 199 -9.41 -14.73 -11.88
C ARG A 199 -8.83 -14.23 -13.19
N LEU A 200 -7.65 -14.72 -13.58
CA LEU A 200 -6.93 -14.28 -14.77
C LEU A 200 -7.57 -14.76 -16.08
N PHE A 201 -8.07 -15.99 -16.08
CA PHE A 201 -8.71 -16.63 -17.23
C PHE A 201 -10.22 -16.78 -17.02
N SER A 202 -10.84 -15.78 -16.39
CA SER A 202 -12.29 -15.73 -16.28
C SER A 202 -12.89 -15.72 -17.69
N PRO A 203 -14.00 -16.44 -17.96
CA PRO A 203 -14.62 -16.46 -19.28
C PRO A 203 -15.14 -15.09 -19.73
N GLY A 204 -15.30 -14.13 -18.82
CA GLY A 204 -15.58 -12.73 -19.17
C GLY A 204 -14.35 -11.91 -19.54
N GLY A 205 -13.15 -12.46 -19.46
CA GLY A 205 -11.92 -11.68 -19.60
C GLY A 205 -11.76 -10.56 -18.58
N ILE A 206 -10.76 -9.71 -18.81
CA ILE A 206 -10.28 -8.72 -17.83
C ILE A 206 -9.87 -7.45 -18.55
N ASP A 207 -10.25 -6.31 -17.99
CA ASP A 207 -9.85 -4.99 -18.51
C ASP A 207 -8.72 -4.40 -17.67
N VAL A 208 -8.82 -4.50 -16.34
CA VAL A 208 -7.87 -3.93 -15.37
C VAL A 208 -7.28 -5.02 -14.47
N LEU A 209 -5.96 -5.10 -14.41
CA LEU A 209 -5.25 -6.04 -13.54
C LEU A 209 -4.45 -5.28 -12.47
N ILE A 210 -4.65 -5.63 -11.20
CA ILE A 210 -3.81 -5.14 -10.10
C ILE A 210 -2.99 -6.31 -9.56
N SER A 211 -1.67 -6.15 -9.51
CA SER A 211 -0.76 -7.22 -9.07
C SER A 211 0.56 -6.67 -8.50
N THR A 212 1.32 -7.55 -7.86
CA THR A 212 2.71 -7.32 -7.49
C THR A 212 3.67 -7.69 -8.63
N PRO A 213 4.80 -6.99 -8.81
CA PRO A 213 5.74 -7.27 -9.90
C PRO A 213 6.26 -8.72 -9.93
N HIS A 214 6.59 -9.30 -8.78
CA HIS A 214 7.13 -10.66 -8.70
C HIS A 214 6.15 -11.69 -9.29
N LEU A 215 4.91 -11.66 -8.82
CA LEU A 215 3.86 -12.54 -9.29
C LEU A 215 3.56 -12.33 -10.78
N LEU A 216 3.40 -11.07 -11.22
CA LEU A 216 3.09 -10.81 -12.62
C LEU A 216 4.24 -11.22 -13.55
N ALA A 217 5.49 -10.95 -13.16
CA ALA A 217 6.66 -11.36 -13.94
C ALA A 217 6.72 -12.89 -14.09
N SER A 218 6.52 -13.63 -12.98
CA SER A 218 6.48 -15.10 -13.01
C SER A 218 5.35 -15.64 -13.88
N ILE A 219 4.15 -15.06 -13.80
CA ILE A 219 3.05 -15.47 -14.69
C ILE A 219 3.39 -15.14 -16.15
N ALA A 220 3.99 -13.98 -16.43
CA ALA A 220 4.39 -13.56 -17.77
C ALA A 220 5.61 -14.31 -18.34
N GLU A 221 6.28 -15.15 -17.55
CA GLU A 221 7.25 -16.14 -18.06
C GLU A 221 6.54 -17.37 -18.63
N SER A 222 5.46 -17.82 -17.98
CA SER A 222 4.66 -18.97 -18.45
C SER A 222 3.68 -18.58 -19.55
N ASP A 223 3.02 -17.41 -19.43
CA ASP A 223 2.01 -16.91 -20.35
C ASP A 223 2.34 -15.46 -20.80
N PRO A 224 3.24 -15.28 -21.79
CA PRO A 224 3.65 -13.95 -22.27
C PRO A 224 2.50 -13.10 -22.83
N ASN A 225 1.43 -13.75 -23.29
CA ASN A 225 0.25 -13.12 -23.87
C ASN A 225 -0.43 -12.11 -22.94
N ILE A 226 -0.24 -12.22 -21.62
CA ILE A 226 -0.83 -11.30 -20.65
C ILE A 226 -0.38 -9.85 -20.84
N LEU A 227 0.85 -9.64 -21.33
CA LEU A 227 1.42 -8.30 -21.52
C LEU A 227 1.24 -7.76 -22.94
N SER A 228 0.70 -8.56 -23.86
CA SER A 228 0.62 -8.24 -25.30
C SER A 228 -0.33 -7.11 -25.67
N ARG A 229 -1.32 -6.82 -24.81
CA ARG A 229 -2.41 -5.85 -25.06
C ARG A 229 -2.42 -4.69 -24.06
N VAL A 230 -1.37 -4.56 -23.26
CA VAL A 230 -1.30 -3.61 -22.16
C VAL A 230 -1.05 -2.21 -22.71
N SER A 231 -2.12 -1.43 -22.80
CA SER A 231 -2.08 -0.04 -23.28
C SER A 231 -1.69 0.98 -22.21
N HIS A 232 -1.97 0.68 -20.93
CA HIS A 232 -1.68 1.54 -19.79
C HIS A 232 -1.00 0.74 -18.68
N LEU A 233 0.16 1.21 -18.22
CA LEU A 233 0.91 0.60 -17.13
C LEU A 233 1.16 1.64 -16.04
N VAL A 234 0.74 1.31 -14.81
CA VAL A 234 1.00 2.12 -13.61
C VAL A 234 1.96 1.39 -12.71
N ILE A 235 2.93 2.11 -12.18
CA ILE A 235 3.81 1.66 -11.12
C ILE A 235 3.56 2.58 -9.94
N ASP A 236 2.79 2.11 -8.95
CA ASP A 236 2.53 2.84 -7.72
C ASP A 236 3.64 2.55 -6.70
N GLU A 237 4.02 3.54 -5.91
CA GLU A 237 5.23 3.52 -5.06
C GLU A 237 6.50 3.19 -5.87
N ALA A 238 6.73 3.95 -6.96
CA ALA A 238 7.86 3.77 -7.87
C ALA A 238 9.23 3.92 -7.20
N ASP A 239 9.33 4.68 -6.11
CA ASP A 239 10.53 4.73 -5.26
C ASP A 239 10.88 3.38 -4.65
N SER A 240 9.87 2.57 -4.32
CA SER A 240 10.04 1.20 -3.83
C SER A 240 10.19 0.18 -4.96
N LEU A 241 9.37 0.30 -6.02
CA LEU A 241 9.31 -0.68 -7.11
C LEU A 241 10.47 -0.59 -8.12
N LEU A 242 11.23 0.50 -8.12
CA LEU A 242 12.42 0.70 -8.96
C LEU A 242 13.72 0.77 -8.13
N ASP A 243 13.68 0.35 -6.87
CA ASP A 243 14.87 0.13 -6.07
C ASP A 243 15.58 -1.18 -6.47
N ARG A 244 16.82 -1.38 -6.01
CA ARG A 244 17.70 -2.51 -6.38
C ARG A 244 17.06 -3.90 -6.29
N SER A 245 16.09 -4.09 -5.38
CA SER A 245 15.41 -5.38 -5.19
C SER A 245 14.31 -5.67 -6.21
N PHE A 246 13.54 -4.66 -6.63
CA PHE A 246 12.37 -4.85 -7.52
C PHE A 246 12.63 -4.39 -8.96
N ALA A 247 13.63 -3.52 -9.17
CA ALA A 247 13.93 -2.92 -10.46
C ALA A 247 14.07 -3.93 -11.62
N PRO A 248 14.74 -5.09 -11.47
CA PRO A 248 14.87 -6.05 -12.57
C PRO A 248 13.51 -6.58 -13.04
N MET A 249 12.64 -6.95 -12.12
CA MET A 249 11.31 -7.51 -12.44
C MET A 249 10.37 -6.44 -12.99
N THR A 250 10.35 -5.26 -12.36
CA THR A 250 9.54 -4.13 -12.84
C THR A 250 9.97 -3.71 -14.24
N SER A 251 11.29 -3.63 -14.50
CA SER A 251 11.82 -3.29 -15.82
C SER A 251 11.45 -4.34 -16.86
N ALA A 252 11.56 -5.64 -16.52
CA ALA A 252 11.16 -6.73 -17.42
C ALA A 252 9.68 -6.64 -17.84
N ILE A 253 8.77 -6.26 -16.92
CA ILE A 253 7.35 -6.06 -17.24
C ILE A 253 7.18 -4.86 -18.17
N ILE A 254 7.87 -3.74 -17.91
CA ILE A 254 7.83 -2.56 -18.80
C ILE A 254 8.30 -2.93 -20.20
N ASP A 255 9.45 -3.61 -20.32
CA ASP A 255 10.05 -3.96 -21.60
C ASP A 255 9.13 -4.90 -22.40
N LYS A 256 8.56 -5.93 -21.75
CA LYS A 256 7.59 -6.84 -22.38
C LYS A 256 6.29 -6.14 -22.79
N SER A 257 5.86 -5.09 -22.07
CA SER A 257 4.62 -4.36 -22.36
C SER A 257 4.81 -3.25 -23.41
N THR A 258 6.05 -2.76 -23.58
CA THR A 258 6.42 -1.61 -24.42
C THR A 258 5.81 -1.63 -25.82
N PRO A 259 5.76 -2.76 -26.56
CA PRO A 259 5.19 -2.78 -27.92
C PRO A 259 3.72 -2.36 -28.01
N SER A 260 2.94 -2.55 -26.95
CA SER A 260 1.50 -2.21 -26.91
C SER A 260 1.19 -1.00 -26.01
N LEU A 261 2.19 -0.52 -25.28
CA LEU A 261 2.04 0.45 -24.21
C LEU A 261 1.95 1.88 -24.78
N ARG A 262 0.79 2.51 -24.57
CA ARG A 262 0.53 3.90 -24.96
C ARG A 262 0.92 4.88 -23.87
N GLN A 263 0.74 4.50 -22.61
CA GLN A 263 0.97 5.38 -21.46
C GLN A 263 1.59 4.63 -20.28
N LEU A 264 2.72 5.14 -19.76
CA LEU A 264 3.40 4.69 -18.56
C LEU A 264 3.30 5.76 -17.47
N ILE A 265 2.77 5.40 -16.30
CA ILE A 265 2.59 6.32 -15.17
C ILE A 265 3.36 5.77 -13.96
N LEU A 266 4.34 6.52 -13.49
CA LEU A 266 5.06 6.22 -12.26
C LEU A 266 4.52 7.11 -11.15
N CYS A 267 3.95 6.53 -10.10
CA CYS A 267 3.47 7.27 -8.94
C CYS A 267 4.43 7.08 -7.78
N SER A 268 4.85 8.18 -7.15
CA SER A 268 5.78 8.09 -6.01
C SER A 268 5.44 9.10 -4.92
N ALA A 269 5.72 8.73 -3.67
CA ALA A 269 5.64 9.65 -2.55
C ALA A 269 6.86 10.58 -2.49
N THR A 270 8.02 10.08 -2.92
CA THR A 270 9.29 10.81 -2.92
C THR A 270 10.07 10.56 -4.20
N ILE A 271 11.11 11.35 -4.44
CA ILE A 271 12.01 11.17 -5.60
C ILE A 271 13.44 11.01 -5.07
N PRO A 272 13.86 9.81 -4.62
CA PRO A 272 15.23 9.59 -4.22
C PRO A 272 16.18 9.73 -5.42
N ARG A 273 17.47 10.01 -5.16
CA ARG A 273 18.48 10.17 -6.22
C ARG A 273 18.60 8.93 -7.11
N SER A 274 18.48 7.74 -6.53
CA SER A 274 18.49 6.46 -7.28
C SER A 274 17.37 6.41 -8.32
N LEU A 275 16.15 6.77 -7.92
CA LEU A 275 15.01 6.87 -8.81
C LEU A 275 15.24 7.97 -9.86
N ASP A 276 15.65 9.17 -9.44
CA ASP A 276 15.88 10.29 -10.37
C ASP A 276 16.91 9.95 -11.45
N SER A 277 18.02 9.34 -11.06
CA SER A 277 19.06 8.85 -11.99
C SER A 277 18.52 7.77 -12.92
N TYR A 278 17.79 6.77 -12.40
CA TYR A 278 17.18 5.74 -13.23
C TYR A 278 16.23 6.33 -14.28
N LEU A 279 15.36 7.26 -13.86
CA LEU A 279 14.39 7.90 -14.76
C LEU A 279 15.06 8.77 -15.82
N ARG A 280 16.09 9.54 -15.48
CA ARG A 280 16.83 10.34 -16.47
C ARG A 280 17.51 9.49 -17.53
N THR A 281 18.04 8.33 -17.15
CA THR A 281 18.73 7.43 -18.05
C THR A 281 17.75 6.64 -18.93
N ARG A 282 16.70 6.05 -18.34
CA ARG A 282 15.77 5.17 -19.06
C ARG A 282 14.67 5.93 -19.81
N PHE A 283 14.21 7.06 -19.25
CA PHE A 283 13.02 7.79 -19.68
C PHE A 283 13.29 9.31 -19.78
N PRO A 284 14.16 9.76 -20.70
CA PRO A 284 14.60 11.15 -20.77
C PRO A 284 13.48 12.15 -21.13
N SER A 285 12.45 11.72 -21.85
CA SER A 285 11.30 12.54 -22.25
C SER A 285 10.14 12.53 -21.25
N MET A 286 10.34 11.96 -20.05
CA MET A 286 9.28 11.81 -19.04
C MET A 286 8.77 13.15 -18.50
N SER A 287 7.45 13.32 -18.55
CA SER A 287 6.75 14.49 -18.02
C SER A 287 6.59 14.38 -16.50
N ARG A 288 7.21 15.28 -15.74
CA ARG A 288 7.19 15.25 -14.27
C ARG A 288 6.10 16.15 -13.70
N LEU A 289 5.09 15.52 -13.11
CA LEU A 289 3.95 16.14 -12.45
C LEU A 289 4.18 16.12 -10.94
N VAL A 290 4.82 17.17 -10.43
CA VAL A 290 5.24 17.26 -9.02
C VAL A 290 4.40 18.30 -8.30
N THR A 291 3.76 17.89 -7.21
CA THR A 291 3.03 18.83 -6.33
C THR A 291 3.99 19.72 -5.53
N PRO A 292 3.60 20.97 -5.21
CA PRO A 292 4.48 21.92 -4.53
C PRO A 292 4.85 21.52 -3.09
N ASN A 293 4.07 20.64 -2.46
CA ASN A 293 4.32 20.15 -1.09
C ASN A 293 5.07 18.82 -1.05
N LEU A 294 5.65 18.36 -2.17
CA LEU A 294 6.47 17.14 -2.18
C LEU A 294 7.59 17.26 -1.13
N HIS A 295 7.76 16.23 -0.30
CA HIS A 295 8.66 16.17 0.86
C HIS A 295 8.21 16.96 2.11
N ALA A 296 6.95 17.40 2.19
CA ALA A 296 6.38 17.89 3.43
C ALA A 296 5.92 16.71 4.32
N ILE A 297 6.28 16.75 5.59
CA ILE A 297 5.71 15.85 6.61
C ILE A 297 4.29 16.33 6.92
N PRO A 298 3.30 15.43 7.13
CA PRO A 298 1.95 15.86 7.46
C PRO A 298 1.96 16.74 8.72
N ARG A 299 1.41 17.96 8.62
CA ARG A 299 1.41 18.97 9.71
C ARG A 299 0.78 18.49 11.03
N ARG A 300 0.04 17.38 11.00
CA ARG A 300 -0.64 16.78 12.16
C ARG A 300 0.18 15.69 12.87
N VAL A 301 1.42 15.43 12.44
CA VAL A 301 2.35 14.55 13.14
C VAL A 301 3.17 15.36 14.14
N GLN A 302 3.15 14.96 15.40
CA GLN A 302 4.04 15.50 16.43
C GLN A 302 5.28 14.61 16.53
N LEU A 303 6.47 15.21 16.44
CA LEU A 303 7.75 14.51 16.62
C LEU A 303 8.26 14.70 18.05
N GLY A 304 8.35 13.60 18.81
CA GLY A 304 9.05 13.52 20.08
C GLY A 304 10.47 12.99 19.88
N VAL A 305 11.42 13.47 20.69
CA VAL A 305 12.81 13.00 20.69
C VAL A 305 13.13 12.50 22.08
N VAL A 306 13.58 11.26 22.20
CA VAL A 306 14.03 10.64 23.45
C VAL A 306 15.53 10.45 23.38
N ASP A 307 16.25 11.11 24.28
CA ASP A 307 17.70 10.97 24.41
C ASP A 307 18.01 9.74 25.25
N VAL A 308 18.54 8.71 24.59
CA VAL A 308 18.79 7.39 25.20
C VAL A 308 20.01 7.44 26.12
N ASP A 309 20.91 8.42 25.96
CA ASP A 309 22.09 8.53 26.82
C ASP A 309 21.78 9.11 28.20
N ARG A 310 20.62 9.75 28.37
CA ARG A 310 20.18 10.33 29.65
C ARG A 310 19.62 9.26 30.57
N ASP A 311 19.61 9.55 31.86
CA ASP A 311 18.87 8.74 32.83
C ASP A 311 17.36 8.75 32.49
N PRO A 312 16.65 7.62 32.62
CA PRO A 312 17.08 6.35 33.23
C PRO A 312 17.72 5.35 32.25
N TYR A 313 17.92 5.71 30.98
CA TYR A 313 18.22 4.74 29.92
C TYR A 313 19.71 4.42 29.77
N ARG A 314 20.61 5.37 30.05
CA ARG A 314 22.08 5.17 30.06
C ARG A 314 22.63 4.43 28.84
N GLY A 315 22.09 4.73 27.65
CA GLY A 315 22.47 4.11 26.38
C GLY A 315 21.65 2.87 25.98
N ASN A 316 20.75 2.37 26.83
CA ASN A 316 19.91 1.21 26.54
C ASN A 316 18.65 1.59 25.73
N ARG A 317 18.74 1.45 24.39
CA ARG A 317 17.63 1.72 23.46
C ARG A 317 16.42 0.83 23.68
N SER A 318 16.61 -0.46 23.96
CA SER A 318 15.52 -1.41 24.23
C SER A 318 14.68 -0.99 25.44
N LEU A 319 15.35 -0.51 26.49
CA LEU A 319 14.68 0.02 27.68
C LEU A 319 13.90 1.31 27.37
N ALA A 320 14.53 2.27 26.66
CA ALA A 320 13.86 3.50 26.23
C ALA A 320 12.64 3.24 25.34
N CYS A 321 12.75 2.27 24.43
CA CYS A 321 11.66 1.82 23.56
C CYS A 321 10.50 1.23 24.38
N ALA A 322 10.80 0.30 25.29
CA ALA A 322 9.80 -0.31 26.15
C ALA A 322 9.09 0.73 27.02
N ASP A 323 9.83 1.64 27.66
CA ASP A 323 9.26 2.71 28.50
C ASP A 323 8.39 3.67 27.69
N THR A 324 8.83 4.03 26.47
CA THR A 324 8.03 4.83 25.54
C THR A 324 6.70 4.14 25.20
N ILE A 325 6.73 2.83 24.92
CA ILE A 325 5.51 2.05 24.64
C ILE A 325 4.61 1.97 25.88
N TRP A 326 5.18 1.75 27.07
CA TRP A 326 4.44 1.76 28.34
C TRP A 326 3.77 3.10 28.62
N SER A 327 4.45 4.23 28.35
CA SER A 327 3.87 5.57 28.49
C SER A 327 2.69 5.78 27.54
N ILE A 328 2.82 5.39 26.26
CA ILE A 328 1.72 5.43 25.29
C ILE A 328 0.55 4.53 25.72
N GLY A 329 0.86 3.33 26.22
CA GLY A 329 -0.09 2.36 26.74
C GLY A 329 -0.87 2.88 27.95
N LYS A 330 -0.20 3.55 28.89
CA LYS A 330 -0.81 4.08 30.12
C LYS A 330 -1.64 5.35 29.87
N ALA A 331 -1.15 6.29 29.07
CA ALA A 331 -1.78 7.60 28.83
C ALA A 331 -3.17 7.55 28.16
N ALA A 332 -3.68 6.38 27.78
CA ALA A 332 -5.08 6.24 27.36
C ALA A 332 -5.88 5.23 28.19
N ALA A 333 -5.27 4.52 29.14
CA ALA A 333 -6.04 3.82 30.17
C ALA A 333 -6.72 4.84 31.11
N GLU A 334 -6.11 6.02 31.29
CA GLU A 334 -6.67 7.14 32.06
C GLU A 334 -7.85 7.86 31.36
N GLN A 335 -8.17 7.53 30.11
CA GLN A 335 -9.36 8.05 29.40
C GLN A 335 -10.59 7.14 29.53
N ILE A 336 -10.44 5.99 30.19
CA ILE A 336 -11.54 5.09 30.51
C ILE A 336 -12.18 5.64 31.79
N LEU A 337 -13.38 6.21 31.67
CA LEU A 337 -14.21 6.59 32.82
C LEU A 337 -14.41 5.35 33.72
N PRO A 338 -14.51 5.50 35.05
CA PRO A 338 -14.82 4.37 35.91
C PRO A 338 -16.15 3.74 35.48
N PRO A 339 -16.29 2.41 35.56
CA PRO A 339 -17.54 1.75 35.22
C PRO A 339 -18.67 2.33 36.11
N PRO A 340 -19.88 2.55 35.57
CA PRO A 340 -20.99 2.99 36.38
C PRO A 340 -21.29 1.95 37.47
N LEU A 341 -21.64 2.42 38.67
CA LEU A 341 -22.03 1.58 39.79
C LEU A 341 -23.20 0.66 39.40
N PRO A 342 -23.18 -0.64 39.78
CA PRO A 342 -24.11 -1.65 39.28
C PRO A 342 -25.57 -1.48 39.71
N ASP A 343 -25.87 -0.62 40.68
CA ASP A 343 -27.18 -0.61 41.36
C ASP A 343 -28.23 0.38 40.80
N PHE A 344 -27.93 1.12 39.72
CA PHE A 344 -28.81 2.22 39.26
C PHE A 344 -29.43 2.08 37.86
N TYR A 345 -29.30 0.94 37.17
CA TYR A 345 -29.90 0.78 35.83
C TYR A 345 -30.78 -0.47 35.70
N PRO A 346 -32.03 -0.32 35.21
CA PRO A 346 -32.86 -1.47 34.86
C PRO A 346 -32.30 -2.18 33.61
N PRO A 347 -32.50 -3.51 33.48
CA PRO A 347 -32.03 -4.27 32.33
C PRO A 347 -32.66 -3.76 31.02
N PRO A 348 -31.94 -3.81 29.88
CA PRO A 348 -32.46 -3.34 28.61
C PRO A 348 -33.66 -4.17 28.15
N ALA A 349 -34.69 -3.49 27.64
CA ALA A 349 -35.89 -4.13 27.10
C ALA A 349 -35.54 -4.99 25.86
N PRO A 350 -36.20 -6.15 25.68
CA PRO A 350 -35.91 -7.06 24.57
C PRO A 350 -36.16 -6.36 23.22
N GLY A 351 -35.13 -6.29 22.39
CA GLY A 351 -35.19 -5.70 21.04
C GLY A 351 -34.42 -4.38 20.86
N MET A 352 -33.89 -3.76 21.93
CA MET A 352 -32.90 -2.68 21.78
C MET A 352 -31.48 -3.26 21.71
N PRO A 353 -30.61 -2.77 20.80
CA PRO A 353 -29.19 -3.09 20.87
C PRO A 353 -28.65 -2.58 22.21
N ASP A 354 -27.95 -3.46 22.91
CA ASP A 354 -27.36 -3.17 24.22
C ASP A 354 -26.36 -2.02 24.08
N ARG A 355 -26.77 -0.82 24.50
CA ARG A 355 -25.99 0.43 24.28
C ARG A 355 -24.66 0.40 25.04
N PHE A 356 -24.49 -0.51 25.99
CA PHE A 356 -23.26 -0.68 26.79
C PHE A 356 -22.36 -1.84 26.32
N ALA A 357 -22.84 -2.76 25.47
CA ALA A 357 -22.02 -3.85 24.92
C ALA A 357 -20.99 -3.40 23.87
N ALA A 358 -21.01 -2.12 23.50
CA ALA A 358 -20.10 -1.53 22.52
C ALA A 358 -19.04 -0.62 23.16
N GLU A 359 -18.57 -0.92 24.37
CA GLU A 359 -17.27 -0.41 24.83
C GLU A 359 -16.17 -1.04 23.97
N ARG A 360 -15.95 -0.44 22.80
CA ARG A 360 -14.83 -0.75 21.92
C ARG A 360 -13.55 -0.52 22.71
N VAL A 361 -12.93 -1.60 23.18
CA VAL A 361 -11.57 -1.58 23.69
C VAL A 361 -10.67 -1.04 22.58
N ASP A 362 -10.23 0.21 22.74
CA ASP A 362 -9.40 0.90 21.75
C ASP A 362 -8.01 0.23 21.70
N LEU A 363 -7.85 -0.76 20.82
CA LEU A 363 -6.58 -1.45 20.58
C LEU A 363 -5.54 -0.47 20.04
N LYS A 364 -4.49 -0.22 20.82
CA LYS A 364 -3.38 0.67 20.45
C LYS A 364 -2.40 -0.08 19.58
N ARG A 365 -2.22 0.42 18.36
CA ARG A 365 -1.27 -0.11 17.39
C ARG A 365 -0.05 0.80 17.31
N ILE A 366 1.11 0.24 17.60
CA ILE A 366 2.40 0.93 17.58
C ILE A 366 3.29 0.24 16.56
N LEU A 367 3.94 1.04 15.71
CA LEU A 367 4.93 0.55 14.76
C LEU A 367 6.31 1.01 15.22
N VAL A 368 7.24 0.06 15.36
CA VAL A 368 8.63 0.31 15.75
C VAL A 368 9.52 0.01 14.55
N PHE A 369 10.31 0.99 14.13
CA PHE A 369 11.25 0.86 13.02
C PHE A 369 12.69 0.70 13.52
N VAL A 370 13.35 -0.34 13.04
CA VAL A 370 14.79 -0.59 13.23
C VAL A 370 15.52 -0.49 11.88
N ASN A 371 16.81 -0.13 11.90
CA ASN A 371 17.59 -0.07 10.66
C ASN A 371 18.05 -1.45 10.20
N GLU A 372 18.43 -2.31 11.15
CA GLU A 372 19.02 -3.62 10.89
C GLU A 372 18.03 -4.76 11.14
N ARG A 373 18.10 -5.80 10.31
CA ARG A 373 17.16 -6.94 10.36
C ARG A 373 17.36 -7.82 11.58
N GLU A 374 18.62 -8.02 12.00
CA GLU A 374 18.99 -8.83 13.16
C GLU A 374 18.41 -8.22 14.45
N GLN A 375 18.28 -6.88 14.47
CA GLN A 375 17.71 -6.15 15.61
C GLN A 375 16.20 -6.29 15.70
N ALA A 376 15.47 -6.47 14.59
CA ALA A 376 14.00 -6.53 14.62
C ALA A 376 13.49 -7.68 15.51
N ALA A 377 14.06 -8.87 15.36
CA ALA A 377 13.72 -10.03 16.17
C ALA A 377 14.15 -9.87 17.63
N ALA A 378 15.35 -9.34 17.87
CA ALA A 378 15.88 -9.13 19.21
C ALA A 378 15.04 -8.10 20.01
N VAL A 379 14.66 -6.99 19.37
CA VAL A 379 13.81 -5.95 19.99
C VAL A 379 12.41 -6.51 20.27
N ALA A 380 11.80 -7.24 19.35
CA ALA A 380 10.49 -7.86 19.58
C ALA A 380 10.53 -8.86 20.76
N ALA A 381 11.53 -9.73 20.82
CA ALA A 381 11.72 -10.66 21.93
C ALA A 381 11.94 -9.93 23.27
N TYR A 382 12.71 -8.84 23.27
CA TYR A 382 12.87 -8.01 24.46
C TYR A 382 11.54 -7.39 24.91
N LEU A 383 10.75 -6.82 24.00
CA LEU A 383 9.43 -6.26 24.33
C LEU A 383 8.47 -7.32 24.89
N GLN A 384 8.47 -8.53 24.32
CA GLN A 384 7.72 -9.68 24.86
C GLN A 384 8.15 -10.04 26.28
N SER A 385 9.47 -10.05 26.56
CA SER A 385 9.99 -10.29 27.91
C SER A 385 9.53 -9.23 28.94
N LYS A 386 9.13 -8.04 28.48
CA LYS A 386 8.57 -6.95 29.28
C LYS A 386 7.03 -6.96 29.32
N GLY A 387 6.39 -8.01 28.79
CA GLY A 387 4.94 -8.19 28.80
C GLY A 387 4.19 -7.34 27.77
N ILE A 388 4.86 -6.95 26.68
CA ILE A 388 4.25 -6.23 25.55
C ILE A 388 4.00 -7.23 24.43
N ASP A 389 2.79 -7.22 23.85
CA ASP A 389 2.48 -8.02 22.65
C ASP A 389 3.18 -7.41 21.43
N ALA A 390 4.32 -8.00 21.06
CA ALA A 390 5.18 -7.53 19.98
C ALA A 390 5.46 -8.62 18.95
N LEU A 391 5.37 -8.28 17.67
CA LEU A 391 5.71 -9.16 16.55
C LEU A 391 6.84 -8.53 15.74
N ALA A 392 7.76 -9.35 15.22
CA ALA A 392 8.80 -8.90 14.31
C ALA A 392 8.42 -9.19 12.86
N LEU A 393 8.70 -8.25 11.96
CA LEU A 393 8.60 -8.43 10.52
C LEU A 393 9.90 -8.05 9.82
N SER A 394 10.45 -9.00 9.08
CA SER A 394 11.68 -8.84 8.31
C SER A 394 11.52 -9.38 6.89
N ARG A 395 12.44 -9.02 5.99
CA ARG A 395 12.44 -9.44 4.57
C ARG A 395 12.40 -10.96 4.38
N ASP A 396 13.01 -11.71 5.29
CA ASP A 396 13.13 -13.18 5.18
C ASP A 396 11.85 -13.89 5.68
N THR A 397 10.87 -13.13 6.17
CA THR A 397 9.56 -13.67 6.54
C THR A 397 8.83 -14.08 5.26
N PRO A 398 8.42 -15.34 5.11
CA PRO A 398 7.64 -15.77 3.95
C PRO A 398 6.38 -14.92 3.77
N GLU A 399 6.02 -14.57 2.53
CA GLU A 399 4.91 -13.64 2.24
C GLU A 399 3.57 -14.08 2.87
N GLN A 400 3.30 -15.39 2.94
CA GLN A 400 2.11 -15.91 3.62
C GLN A 400 2.10 -15.58 5.11
N ARG A 401 3.25 -15.78 5.78
CA ARG A 401 3.43 -15.44 7.20
C ARG A 401 3.43 -13.93 7.44
N GLN A 402 3.96 -13.15 6.49
CA GLN A 402 3.86 -11.69 6.52
C GLN A 402 2.40 -11.24 6.46
N ALA A 403 1.61 -11.78 5.53
CA ALA A 403 0.18 -11.48 5.44
C ALA A 403 -0.59 -11.89 6.71
N GLU A 404 -0.24 -13.02 7.34
CA GLU A 404 -0.80 -13.45 8.63
C GLU A 404 -0.46 -12.48 9.76
N ILE A 405 0.82 -12.08 9.90
CA ILE A 405 1.27 -11.12 10.92
C ILE A 405 0.56 -9.77 10.73
N LEU A 406 0.45 -9.30 9.50
CA LEU A 406 -0.25 -8.04 9.19
C LEU A 406 -1.74 -8.16 9.46
N THR A 407 -2.36 -9.31 9.20
CA THR A 407 -3.76 -9.59 9.53
C THR A 407 -3.97 -9.61 11.04
N ALA A 408 -3.08 -10.27 11.80
CA ALA A 408 -3.13 -10.30 13.27
C ALA A 408 -2.92 -8.91 13.91
N PHE A 409 -2.10 -8.06 13.28
CA PHE A 409 -1.89 -6.67 13.70
C PHE A 409 -3.07 -5.76 13.32
N THR A 410 -3.74 -6.03 12.20
CA THR A 410 -4.88 -5.22 11.69
C THR A 410 -6.24 -5.64 12.19
N SER A 411 -6.40 -6.87 12.70
CA SER A 411 -7.67 -7.38 13.19
C SER A 411 -8.11 -6.63 14.45
N ALA A 412 -9.43 -6.44 14.57
CA ALA A 412 -10.06 -5.74 15.69
C ALA A 412 -10.38 -6.68 16.88
N ASN A 413 -10.10 -7.99 16.75
CA ASN A 413 -10.47 -8.97 17.77
C ASN A 413 -9.33 -9.16 18.79
N PRO A 414 -9.57 -8.95 20.09
CA PRO A 414 -8.62 -9.24 21.16
C PRO A 414 -8.39 -10.75 21.41
N GLU A 415 -9.25 -11.63 20.87
CA GLU A 415 -9.36 -13.02 21.34
C GLU A 415 -8.58 -14.11 20.57
N SER A 416 -7.74 -13.80 19.57
CA SER A 416 -7.03 -14.85 18.83
C SER A 416 -5.71 -15.31 19.47
N VAL A 417 -5.52 -15.15 20.79
CA VAL A 417 -4.36 -15.67 21.54
C VAL A 417 -4.80 -16.79 22.48
N ALA A 418 -5.50 -17.79 21.94
CA ALA A 418 -5.44 -19.13 22.49
C ALA A 418 -4.37 -19.88 21.70
N VAL A 419 -3.20 -20.03 22.31
CA VAL A 419 -2.22 -21.05 21.90
C VAL A 419 -2.98 -22.38 21.87
N ARG A 420 -3.25 -22.93 20.68
CA ARG A 420 -3.64 -24.33 20.59
C ARG A 420 -2.41 -25.14 21.03
N PRO A 421 -2.47 -25.93 22.12
CA PRO A 421 -1.46 -26.95 22.33
C PRO A 421 -1.56 -27.92 21.16
N SER A 422 -0.44 -28.17 20.48
CA SER A 422 -0.33 -29.18 19.43
C SER A 422 -0.61 -30.56 20.05
N SER A 423 -1.85 -31.04 19.96
CA SER A 423 -2.23 -32.41 20.36
C SER A 423 -1.95 -33.39 19.23
N ALA A 424 -0.69 -33.48 18.82
CA ALA A 424 -0.21 -34.55 17.95
C ALA A 424 1.07 -35.11 18.58
N PRO A 425 1.08 -36.37 19.05
CA PRO A 425 2.31 -37.00 19.50
C PRO A 425 3.25 -37.14 18.30
N PRO A 426 4.56 -36.90 18.46
CA PRO A 426 5.52 -37.13 17.38
C PRO A 426 5.59 -38.63 17.04
N PRO A 427 5.84 -39.00 15.78
CA PRO A 427 6.04 -40.41 15.41
C PRO A 427 7.30 -40.97 16.10
N PRO A 428 7.33 -42.29 16.39
CA PRO A 428 8.51 -42.90 17.01
C PRO A 428 9.70 -42.84 16.03
N ALA A 429 10.85 -42.41 16.54
CA ALA A 429 12.11 -42.39 15.80
C ALA A 429 12.59 -43.84 15.52
N PRO A 430 13.28 -44.09 14.39
CA PRO A 430 13.82 -45.41 14.10
C PRO A 430 14.99 -45.73 15.04
N ALA A 431 15.06 -46.98 15.47
CA ALA A 431 16.10 -47.50 16.35
C ALA A 431 17.49 -47.39 15.68
N SER A 432 18.39 -46.59 16.25
CA SER A 432 19.80 -46.54 15.87
C SER A 432 20.63 -47.37 16.86
N ILE A 433 21.36 -48.32 16.29
CA ILE A 433 22.31 -49.24 16.91
C ILE A 433 23.40 -48.46 17.65
N SER A 434 23.69 -48.89 18.88
CA SER A 434 24.73 -48.34 19.76
C SER A 434 26.14 -48.66 19.26
N HIS A 435 26.96 -47.64 19.02
CA HIS A 435 28.42 -47.77 19.01
C HIS A 435 29.01 -47.14 20.28
N PRO A 436 29.87 -47.86 21.03
CA PRO A 436 30.48 -47.34 22.25
C PRO A 436 31.75 -46.58 21.89
N ASN A 437 31.67 -45.25 21.82
CA ASN A 437 32.74 -44.30 22.14
C ASN A 437 32.41 -42.91 21.57
N SER A 438 31.83 -42.03 22.39
CA SER A 438 32.05 -40.58 22.27
C SER A 438 31.75 -39.89 23.61
N VAL A 439 32.62 -38.95 23.95
CA VAL A 439 32.76 -38.24 25.24
C VAL A 439 31.57 -37.29 25.48
N PRO A 440 31.08 -37.09 26.72
CA PRO A 440 29.87 -36.31 26.95
C PRO A 440 30.14 -34.81 26.83
N ALA A 441 29.55 -34.14 25.84
CA ALA A 441 29.44 -32.69 25.78
C ALA A 441 28.29 -32.22 26.68
N ALA A 442 28.58 -31.27 27.57
CA ALA A 442 27.66 -30.69 28.53
C ALA A 442 26.36 -30.16 27.88
N ARG A 443 25.22 -30.72 28.28
CA ARG A 443 23.89 -30.15 27.99
C ARG A 443 23.73 -28.85 28.76
N ALA A 444 23.75 -27.73 28.05
CA ALA A 444 23.27 -26.46 28.56
C ALA A 444 21.79 -26.60 28.91
N ALA A 445 21.47 -26.46 30.20
CA ALA A 445 20.11 -26.46 30.72
C ALA A 445 19.34 -25.26 30.16
N GLN A 446 18.35 -25.50 29.29
CA GLN A 446 17.34 -24.50 28.95
C GLN A 446 16.36 -24.43 30.12
N THR A 447 16.50 -23.39 30.93
CA THR A 447 15.55 -23.03 31.99
C THR A 447 14.27 -22.49 31.33
N PRO A 448 13.06 -22.94 31.70
CA PRO A 448 11.83 -22.32 31.22
C PRO A 448 11.71 -20.91 31.83
N ALA A 449 11.66 -19.89 30.97
CA ALA A 449 11.47 -18.50 31.38
C ALA A 449 10.12 -18.34 32.08
N SER A 450 10.14 -17.75 33.27
CA SER A 450 8.94 -17.42 34.05
C SER A 450 8.05 -16.41 33.31
N PRO A 451 6.71 -16.50 33.40
CA PRO A 451 5.81 -15.55 32.75
C PRO A 451 6.03 -14.14 33.30
N PRO A 452 5.97 -13.09 32.46
CA PRO A 452 6.28 -11.73 32.88
C PRO A 452 5.30 -11.24 33.95
N ARG A 453 5.83 -10.65 35.04
CA ARG A 453 5.07 -10.13 36.20
C ARG A 453 4.05 -9.02 35.89
N ARG A 454 4.09 -8.43 34.68
CA ARG A 454 3.21 -7.31 34.28
C ARG A 454 2.97 -7.38 32.78
N GLN A 455 1.71 -7.43 32.35
CA GLN A 455 1.33 -7.36 30.93
C GLN A 455 0.72 -5.99 30.62
N LEU A 456 0.98 -5.45 29.44
CA LEU A 456 0.36 -4.22 28.96
C LEU A 456 -0.90 -4.57 28.17
N PRO A 457 -2.11 -4.42 28.72
CA PRO A 457 -3.33 -4.76 27.99
C PRO A 457 -3.54 -3.83 26.80
N ASN A 458 -4.23 -4.33 25.78
CA ASN A 458 -4.77 -3.55 24.66
C ASN A 458 -3.72 -2.79 23.81
N THR A 459 -2.48 -3.26 23.78
CA THR A 459 -1.39 -2.67 22.98
C THR A 459 -0.73 -3.74 22.13
N LYS A 460 -0.77 -3.55 20.81
CA LYS A 460 -0.07 -4.39 19.82
C LYS A 460 1.08 -3.62 19.20
N VAL A 461 2.25 -4.25 19.14
CA VAL A 461 3.48 -3.67 18.58
C VAL A 461 3.95 -4.49 17.39
N LEU A 462 4.29 -3.81 16.30
CA LEU A 462 4.97 -4.41 15.15
C LEU A 462 6.37 -3.81 15.03
N VAL A 463 7.41 -4.62 15.09
CA VAL A 463 8.80 -4.22 14.91
C VAL A 463 9.24 -4.59 13.49
N ALA A 464 9.62 -3.61 12.68
CA ALA A 464 9.96 -3.83 11.28
C ALA A 464 11.19 -3.04 10.83
N THR A 465 11.89 -3.53 9.81
CA THR A 465 12.90 -2.76 9.06
C THR A 465 12.27 -2.01 7.90
N ASP A 466 12.94 -1.01 7.31
CA ASP A 466 12.45 -0.30 6.11
C ASP A 466 12.12 -1.24 4.94
N LEU A 467 12.89 -2.32 4.81
CA LEU A 467 12.72 -3.31 3.74
C LEU A 467 11.60 -4.32 4.07
N GLY A 468 11.46 -4.70 5.34
CA GLY A 468 10.37 -5.55 5.84
C GLY A 468 9.05 -4.79 5.99
N SER A 469 9.09 -3.46 6.08
CA SER A 469 7.94 -2.57 6.15
C SER A 469 7.42 -2.10 4.80
N ARG A 470 8.09 -2.44 3.69
CA ARG A 470 7.53 -2.21 2.36
C ARG A 470 6.27 -3.08 2.26
N GLY A 471 5.10 -2.44 2.28
CA GLY A 471 3.77 -3.07 2.49
C GLY A 471 3.05 -2.70 3.77
N ILE A 472 3.81 -2.39 4.83
CA ILE A 472 3.31 -1.72 6.04
C ILE A 472 3.03 -0.24 5.77
N ASP A 473 3.68 0.36 4.78
CA ASP A 473 2.99 0.88 3.59
C ASP A 473 1.68 1.67 3.87
N THR A 474 0.63 0.89 4.11
CA THR A 474 -0.77 1.28 4.20
C THR A 474 -1.32 1.27 5.62
N LEU A 475 -0.59 0.71 6.58
CA LEU A 475 -0.97 0.63 7.98
C LEU A 475 -0.94 2.02 8.62
N ALA A 476 -2.11 2.66 8.65
CA ALA A 476 -2.31 3.87 9.40
C ALA A 476 -2.26 3.55 10.91
N VAL A 477 -1.13 3.86 11.55
CA VAL A 477 -0.95 3.74 13.00
C VAL A 477 -0.98 5.11 13.65
N ARG A 478 -1.45 5.19 14.89
CA ARG A 478 -1.46 6.44 15.66
C ARG A 478 -0.06 6.80 16.19
N HIS A 479 0.78 5.78 16.39
CA HIS A 479 2.09 5.92 17.00
C HIS A 479 3.16 5.20 16.18
N VAL A 480 4.23 5.92 15.86
CA VAL A 480 5.43 5.38 15.22
C VAL A 480 6.62 5.66 16.14
N ILE A 481 7.45 4.65 16.39
CA ILE A 481 8.70 4.77 17.11
C ILE A 481 9.84 4.43 16.16
N LEU A 482 10.80 5.33 16.03
CA LEU A 482 12.06 5.11 15.33
C LEU A 482 13.08 4.66 16.38
N TYR A 483 13.31 3.36 16.46
CA TYR A 483 14.28 2.78 17.39
C TYR A 483 15.70 3.22 17.04
N ASP A 484 15.98 3.32 15.75
CA ASP A 484 17.21 3.90 15.20
C ASP A 484 16.90 5.13 14.37
N VAL A 485 17.82 6.10 14.39
CA VAL A 485 17.75 7.26 13.48
C VAL A 485 17.92 6.76 12.03
N PRO A 486 16.98 7.08 11.13
CA PRO A 486 17.08 6.68 9.72
C PRO A 486 18.33 7.27 9.04
N HIS A 487 18.88 6.54 8.07
CA HIS A 487 20.10 6.96 7.37
C HIS A 487 19.88 8.15 6.42
N SER A 488 18.64 8.37 5.97
CA SER A 488 18.25 9.47 5.09
C SER A 488 16.98 10.19 5.58
N THR A 489 16.84 11.47 5.21
CA THR A 489 15.64 12.28 5.46
C THR A 489 14.40 11.69 4.78
N ILE A 490 14.57 11.04 3.63
CA ILE A 490 13.49 10.37 2.88
C ILE A 490 12.92 9.20 3.69
N ASP A 491 13.79 8.32 4.20
CA ASP A 491 13.38 7.19 5.05
C ASP A 491 12.70 7.69 6.33
N PHE A 492 13.20 8.78 6.90
CA PHE A 492 12.57 9.44 8.04
C PHE A 492 11.13 9.86 7.75
N ILE A 493 10.90 10.54 6.63
CA ILE A 493 9.57 10.96 6.19
C ILE A 493 8.68 9.75 5.91
N HIS A 494 9.21 8.69 5.29
CA HIS A 494 8.46 7.46 5.01
C HIS A 494 8.02 6.74 6.27
N ARG A 495 8.91 6.58 7.26
CA ARG A 495 8.57 5.95 8.53
C ARG A 495 7.55 6.78 9.32
N LEU A 496 7.76 8.10 9.41
CA LEU A 496 6.78 9.00 10.05
C LEU A 496 5.45 9.07 9.29
N GLY A 497 5.49 8.97 7.97
CA GLY A 497 4.32 8.99 7.09
C GLY A 497 3.36 7.81 7.28
N ARG A 498 3.66 6.84 8.17
CA ARG A 498 2.71 5.81 8.62
C ARG A 498 1.72 6.33 9.66
N THR A 499 2.00 7.49 10.25
CA THR A 499 1.10 8.16 11.18
C THR A 499 0.61 9.50 10.64
N GLY A 500 -0.48 10.04 11.19
CA GLY A 500 -1.03 11.33 10.77
C GLY A 500 -1.80 11.32 9.43
N ARG A 501 -2.29 10.15 8.99
CA ARG A 501 -3.07 10.00 7.75
C ARG A 501 -4.56 10.33 7.93
N MET A 502 -5.23 10.71 6.84
CA MET A 502 -6.68 10.97 6.77
C MET A 502 -7.18 11.98 7.83
N GLY A 503 -6.44 13.08 8.03
CA GLY A 503 -6.82 14.15 8.97
C GLY A 503 -6.61 13.83 10.45
N ARG A 504 -6.21 12.60 10.81
CA ARG A 504 -5.98 12.18 12.20
C ARG A 504 -4.64 12.71 12.73
N ARG A 505 -4.57 12.93 14.04
CA ARG A 505 -3.30 13.29 14.72
C ARG A 505 -2.42 12.06 14.86
N GLY A 506 -1.13 12.22 14.56
CA GLY A 506 -0.11 11.18 14.70
C GLY A 506 0.99 11.59 15.65
N ARG A 507 1.65 10.62 16.29
CA ARG A 507 2.86 10.87 17.09
C ARG A 507 4.00 9.98 16.60
N GLY A 508 5.07 10.62 16.13
CA GLY A 508 6.35 9.98 15.86
C GLY A 508 7.29 10.21 17.02
N ILE A 509 8.02 9.19 17.46
CA ILE A 509 9.02 9.30 18.52
C ILE A 509 10.33 8.74 17.99
N VAL A 510 11.42 9.48 18.09
CA VAL A 510 12.74 9.00 17.69
C VAL A 510 13.64 8.84 18.90
N LEU A 511 14.27 7.67 19.00
CA LEU A 511 15.30 7.39 19.99
C LEU A 511 16.65 7.84 19.43
N VAL A 512 17.39 8.64 20.19
CA VAL A 512 18.64 9.25 19.75
C VAL A 512 19.72 9.06 20.81
N GLY A 513 20.88 8.56 20.41
CA GLY A 513 22.08 8.41 21.24
C GLY A 513 23.30 9.20 20.73
N LYS A 514 24.45 9.03 21.40
CA LYS A 514 25.71 9.76 21.14
C LYS A 514 26.31 9.53 19.76
N GLY A 515 26.02 8.39 19.12
CA GLY A 515 26.51 8.04 17.77
C GLY A 515 25.53 8.35 16.63
N ASP A 516 24.33 8.83 16.93
CA ASP A 516 23.31 9.06 15.91
C ASP A 516 23.41 10.45 15.28
N ARG A 517 22.86 10.56 14.06
CA ARG A 517 22.76 11.79 13.28
C ARG A 517 21.73 12.76 13.86
N LYS A 518 22.06 13.40 15.00
CA LYS A 518 21.21 14.39 15.69
C LYS A 518 20.90 15.60 14.79
N ASP A 519 21.79 15.91 13.84
CA ASP A 519 21.63 16.90 12.79
C ASP A 519 20.38 16.66 11.93
N VAL A 520 20.19 15.42 11.45
CA VAL A 520 19.03 15.05 10.63
C VAL A 520 17.73 15.16 11.42
N VAL A 521 17.73 14.72 12.68
CA VAL A 521 16.56 14.83 13.56
C VAL A 521 16.17 16.29 13.78
N ARG A 522 17.16 17.18 13.98
CA ARG A 522 16.93 18.61 14.16
C ARG A 522 16.38 19.24 12.88
N GLU A 523 16.98 18.95 11.72
CA GLU A 523 16.54 19.44 10.42
C GLU A 523 15.07 19.04 10.14
N VAL A 524 14.74 17.77 10.35
CA VAL A 524 13.37 17.26 10.20
C VAL A 524 12.41 17.99 11.14
N ARG A 525 12.79 18.16 12.42
CA ARG A 525 11.96 18.85 13.42
C ARG A 525 11.73 20.32 13.07
N GLU A 526 12.75 21.01 12.59
CA GLU A 526 12.66 22.41 12.15
C GLU A 526 11.80 22.56 10.90
N GLY A 527 11.96 21.68 9.90
CA GLY A 527 11.12 21.67 8.70
C GLY A 527 9.65 21.37 9.02
N MET A 528 9.39 20.47 9.97
CA MET A 528 8.03 20.22 10.48
C MET A 528 7.41 21.45 11.12
N PHE A 529 8.17 22.19 11.93
CA PHE A 529 7.68 23.40 12.60
C PHE A 529 7.39 24.54 11.61
N ARG A 530 8.25 24.70 10.59
CA ARG A 530 8.09 25.74 9.55
C ARG A 530 7.09 25.36 8.45
N GLY A 531 6.60 24.12 8.43
CA GLY A 531 5.70 23.63 7.39
C GLY A 531 6.31 23.65 5.99
N GLN A 532 7.64 23.58 5.90
CA GLN A 532 8.41 23.60 4.66
C GLN A 532 8.71 22.18 4.20
N ALA A 533 8.78 21.98 2.88
CA ALA A 533 9.30 20.72 2.32
C ALA A 533 10.76 20.54 2.75
N LEU A 534 11.08 19.36 3.27
CA LEU A 534 12.45 18.98 3.61
C LEU A 534 13.16 18.62 2.30
N ILE A 535 14.13 19.44 1.89
CA ILE A 535 14.82 19.34 0.58
C ILE A 535 15.99 18.36 0.65
#